data_AF-A0A9P1AAW5-F1
#
_entry.id   AF-A0A9P1AAW5-F1
#
_cell.length_a   1.000
_cell.length_b   1.000
_cell.length_c   1.000
_cell.angle_alpha   90.00
_cell.angle_beta   90.00
_cell.angle_gamma   90.00
#
_symmetry.space_group_name_H-M   'P 1'
#
loop_
_entity.id
_entity.type
_entity.pdbx_description
1 polymer ?
#
loop_
_entity_poly.entity_id
_entity_poly.type
_entity_poly.pdbx_seq_one_letter_code
_entity_poly.pdbx_strand_id
1 'polypeptide(L)'
;MNTMMAFFLFQWFEAILGKLVIIPYQIGLFDISEYRREQYVSWWSADSHEMIEVDDGVDHFLPLLIAGFLVWHYAYSMIFGILNLGVERIFASFLLNDYENTPRAYIPATLLFVTHTVTGPFSFLVLTNRTGFYVATSPCFLNSILTFMFVVVWKVNEARRQKLEHAGPGSDYTLAQQFQVKENLRALRLARNLLIVVLCAMSVPCALLIMLVIGLASSFKVFIAQVIENSIYLNPIIICSVLMFGDADWRGEYLSFIPGLKRLNNTVHVFVVRPRPSSRAAQTGASSANNEGLVYFEQLKRSWGE
;
A
#
# COMPACT_ATOMS: atom_id res chain seq x y z
N MET A 1 -1.29 -1.44 12.49
CA MET A 1 -1.53 -1.68 11.05
C MET A 1 -2.86 -1.13 10.52
N ASN A 2 -4.02 -1.61 10.98
CA ASN A 2 -5.33 -1.32 10.34
C ASN A 2 -5.67 0.17 10.29
N THR A 3 -5.35 0.93 11.34
CA THR A 3 -5.55 2.40 11.38
C THR A 3 -4.77 3.13 10.29
N MET A 4 -3.52 2.73 10.03
CA MET A 4 -2.71 3.35 8.96
C MET A 4 -3.24 2.96 7.58
N MET A 5 -3.61 1.70 7.38
CA MET A 5 -4.20 1.24 6.12
C MET A 5 -5.49 1.99 5.82
N ALA A 6 -6.39 2.13 6.81
CA ALA A 6 -7.61 2.91 6.67
C ALA A 6 -7.31 4.36 6.32
N PHE A 7 -6.36 4.99 7.00
CA PHE A 7 -5.97 6.38 6.73
C PHE A 7 -5.47 6.58 5.29
N PHE A 8 -4.56 5.72 4.80
CA PHE A 8 -4.08 5.81 3.41
C PHE A 8 -5.17 5.55 2.38
N LEU A 9 -6.15 4.69 2.68
CA LEU A 9 -7.32 4.50 1.84
C LEU A 9 -8.22 5.73 1.83
N PHE A 10 -8.42 6.40 2.98
CA PHE A 10 -9.15 7.66 3.03
C PHE A 10 -8.45 8.79 2.28
N GLN A 11 -7.11 8.75 2.23
CA GLN A 11 -6.35 9.75 1.51
C GLN A 11 -6.59 9.72 -0.01
N TRP A 12 -7.11 8.62 -0.54
CA TRP A 12 -7.56 8.56 -1.92
C TRP A 12 -8.66 9.59 -2.24
N PHE A 13 -9.52 9.92 -1.27
CA PHE A 13 -10.55 10.95 -1.46
C PHE A 13 -9.92 12.33 -1.70
N GLU A 14 -8.75 12.63 -1.14
CA GLU A 14 -8.01 13.87 -1.45
C GLU A 14 -7.66 13.94 -2.94
N ALA A 15 -7.18 12.82 -3.50
CA ALA A 15 -6.82 12.72 -4.91
C ALA A 15 -8.05 12.85 -5.82
N ILE A 16 -9.16 12.21 -5.46
CA ILE A 16 -10.43 12.31 -6.22
C ILE A 16 -10.93 13.76 -6.21
N LEU A 17 -10.95 14.41 -5.05
CA LEU A 17 -11.39 15.81 -4.93
C LEU A 17 -10.51 16.73 -5.78
N GLY A 18 -9.19 16.59 -5.70
CA GLY A 18 -8.29 17.36 -6.56
C GLY A 18 -8.53 17.10 -8.05
N LYS A 19 -8.72 15.85 -8.45
CA LYS A 19 -8.96 15.48 -9.85
C LYS A 19 -10.31 16.00 -10.38
N LEU A 20 -11.37 15.97 -9.56
CA LEU A 20 -12.68 16.53 -9.92
C LEU A 20 -12.60 18.03 -10.21
N VAL A 21 -11.76 18.77 -9.48
CA VAL A 21 -11.52 20.20 -9.74
C VAL A 21 -10.67 20.41 -11.00
N ILE A 22 -9.69 19.55 -11.28
CA ILE A 22 -8.78 19.70 -12.43
C ILE A 22 -9.42 19.30 -13.77
N ILE A 23 -10.28 18.27 -13.79
CA ILE A 23 -10.88 17.71 -15.02
C ILE A 23 -11.57 18.76 -15.91
N PRO A 24 -12.42 19.67 -15.40
CA PRO A 24 -13.06 20.70 -16.22
C PRO A 24 -12.06 21.55 -17.01
N TYR A 25 -10.90 21.84 -16.44
CA TYR A 25 -9.84 22.61 -17.10
C TYR A 25 -9.07 21.76 -18.11
N GLN A 26 -8.83 20.47 -17.82
CA GLN A 26 -8.16 19.56 -18.76
C GLN A 26 -8.99 19.26 -20.02
N ILE A 27 -10.33 19.21 -19.88
CA ILE A 27 -11.26 18.99 -21.00
C ILE A 27 -11.46 20.27 -21.83
N GLY A 28 -11.13 21.44 -21.27
CA GLY A 28 -11.39 22.74 -21.89
C GLY A 28 -12.83 23.23 -21.70
N LEU A 29 -13.51 22.79 -20.62
CA LEU A 29 -14.80 23.36 -20.21
C LEU A 29 -14.63 24.75 -19.57
N PHE A 30 -13.51 24.96 -18.88
CA PHE A 30 -13.11 26.25 -18.34
C PHE A 30 -11.76 26.66 -18.94
N ASP A 31 -11.70 27.88 -19.46
CA ASP A 31 -10.49 28.43 -20.04
C ASP A 31 -9.57 28.98 -18.93
N ILE A 32 -8.30 28.56 -18.93
CA ILE A 32 -7.28 29.05 -17.98
C ILE A 32 -6.60 30.33 -18.50
N SER A 33 -6.61 30.54 -19.82
CA SER A 33 -6.04 31.73 -20.49
C SER A 33 -6.83 32.05 -21.76
N GLU A 34 -6.97 33.33 -22.11
CA GLU A 34 -7.67 33.78 -23.33
C GLU A 34 -7.05 33.24 -24.64
N TYR A 35 -5.79 32.80 -24.61
CA TYR A 35 -5.00 32.51 -25.79
C TYR A 35 -4.86 31.03 -26.17
N ARG A 36 -5.25 30.07 -25.31
CA ARG A 36 -5.04 28.64 -25.60
C ARG A 36 -6.22 27.76 -25.18
N ARG A 37 -7.01 27.36 -26.19
CA ARG A 37 -8.20 26.49 -26.08
C ARG A 37 -7.90 24.99 -26.31
N GLU A 38 -6.63 24.59 -26.21
CA GLU A 38 -6.21 23.20 -26.48
C GLU A 38 -6.17 22.37 -25.18
N GLN A 39 -6.47 21.07 -25.31
CA GLN A 39 -6.30 20.11 -24.21
C GLN A 39 -4.84 20.12 -23.74
N TYR A 40 -4.63 20.59 -22.51
CA TYR A 40 -3.30 20.63 -21.92
C TYR A 40 -3.12 19.53 -20.89
N VAL A 41 -2.20 18.62 -21.17
CA VAL A 41 -1.76 17.60 -20.22
C VAL A 41 -0.24 17.63 -20.18
N SER A 42 0.30 18.42 -19.25
CA SER A 42 1.73 18.46 -18.95
C SER A 42 1.95 18.21 -17.47
N TRP A 43 2.89 17.31 -17.16
CA TRP A 43 3.23 16.92 -15.80
C TRP A 43 4.40 17.72 -15.23
N TRP A 44 5.32 18.15 -16.09
CA TRP A 44 6.49 18.95 -15.73
C TRP A 44 7.13 19.54 -16.99
N SER A 45 7.59 20.79 -16.92
CA SER A 45 8.50 21.38 -17.90
C SER A 45 9.60 22.18 -17.18
N ALA A 46 10.78 22.23 -17.81
CA ALA A 46 11.88 23.08 -17.38
C ALA A 46 11.75 24.50 -17.95
N ASP A 47 11.06 24.66 -19.08
CA ASP A 47 10.94 25.92 -19.80
C ASP A 47 9.70 26.67 -19.33
N SER A 48 9.89 27.89 -18.83
CA SER A 48 8.80 28.76 -18.40
C SER A 48 7.87 29.13 -19.56
N HIS A 49 8.37 29.13 -20.80
CA HIS A 49 7.56 29.45 -21.99
C HIS A 49 6.61 28.33 -22.39
N GLU A 50 6.83 27.09 -21.92
CA GLU A 50 5.91 25.97 -22.12
C GLU A 50 4.83 25.89 -21.02
N MET A 51 4.99 26.67 -19.95
CA MET A 51 4.03 26.73 -18.85
C MET A 51 2.86 27.66 -19.20
N ILE A 52 1.67 27.30 -18.72
CA ILE A 52 0.48 28.16 -18.88
C ILE A 52 0.62 29.33 -17.91
N GLU A 53 0.58 30.55 -18.45
CA GLU A 53 0.40 31.76 -17.67
C GLU A 53 -1.07 31.84 -17.23
N VAL A 54 -1.28 32.01 -15.93
CA VAL A 54 -2.61 32.23 -15.35
C VAL A 54 -2.76 33.73 -15.16
N ASP A 55 -3.81 34.32 -15.72
CA ASP A 55 -4.09 35.75 -15.55
C ASP A 55 -4.38 36.09 -14.08
N ASP A 56 -3.80 37.20 -13.60
CA ASP A 56 -3.84 37.66 -12.21
C ASP A 56 -5.27 37.95 -11.68
N GLY A 57 -6.28 37.99 -12.57
CA GLY A 57 -7.68 38.30 -12.24
C GLY A 57 -8.63 37.09 -12.16
N VAL A 58 -8.13 35.86 -12.24
CA VAL A 58 -8.99 34.66 -12.34
C VAL A 58 -9.32 34.09 -10.95
N ASP A 59 -10.60 34.16 -10.55
CA ASP A 59 -11.14 33.61 -9.29
C ASP A 59 -10.90 32.09 -9.09
N HIS A 60 -10.49 31.40 -10.16
CA HIS A 60 -10.26 29.97 -10.20
C HIS A 60 -8.82 29.53 -9.88
N PHE A 61 -7.87 30.47 -9.72
CA PHE A 61 -6.47 30.15 -9.41
C PHE A 61 -6.31 29.40 -8.09
N LEU A 62 -6.95 29.87 -7.01
CA LEU A 62 -6.82 29.25 -5.69
C LEU A 62 -7.41 27.83 -5.65
N PRO A 63 -8.61 27.55 -6.20
CA PRO A 63 -9.10 26.18 -6.37
C PRO A 63 -8.15 25.24 -7.13
N LEU A 64 -7.53 25.71 -8.22
CA LEU A 64 -6.56 24.94 -9.00
C LEU A 64 -5.28 24.65 -8.19
N LEU A 65 -4.77 25.63 -7.44
CA LEU A 65 -3.61 25.46 -6.57
C LEU A 65 -3.88 24.42 -5.47
N ILE A 66 -5.03 24.51 -4.81
CA ILE A 66 -5.44 23.54 -3.78
C ILE A 66 -5.59 22.15 -4.40
N ALA A 67 -6.22 22.05 -5.56
CA ALA A 67 -6.41 20.77 -6.25
C ALA A 67 -5.07 20.12 -6.64
N GLY A 68 -4.14 20.90 -7.20
CA GLY A 68 -2.79 20.44 -7.51
C GLY A 68 -2.02 20.00 -6.27
N PHE A 69 -2.13 20.76 -5.17
CA PHE A 69 -1.56 20.39 -3.88
C PHE A 69 -2.08 19.05 -3.38
N LEU A 70 -3.40 18.82 -3.40
CA LEU A 70 -4.01 17.58 -2.93
C LEU A 70 -3.55 16.36 -3.74
N VAL A 71 -3.41 16.50 -5.07
CA VAL A 71 -2.91 15.41 -5.93
C VAL A 71 -1.46 15.05 -5.58
N TRP A 72 -0.59 16.05 -5.45
CA TRP A 72 0.82 15.81 -5.07
C TRP A 72 0.96 15.30 -3.64
N HIS A 73 0.18 15.84 -2.70
CA HIS A 73 0.12 15.38 -1.31
C HIS A 73 -0.25 13.90 -1.25
N TYR A 74 -1.31 13.48 -1.93
CA TYR A 74 -1.67 12.07 -2.03
C TYR A 74 -0.55 11.22 -2.62
N ALA A 75 0.04 11.64 -3.75
CA ALA A 75 1.08 10.85 -4.43
C ALA A 75 2.29 10.59 -3.51
N TYR A 76 2.77 11.62 -2.80
CA TYR A 76 3.88 11.47 -1.87
C TYR A 76 3.48 10.73 -0.58
N SER A 77 2.31 11.01 0.00
CA SER A 77 1.85 10.27 1.17
C SER A 77 1.66 8.79 0.90
N MET A 78 1.30 8.38 -0.32
CA MET A 78 1.27 6.96 -0.70
C MET A 78 2.68 6.35 -0.71
N ILE A 79 3.69 7.02 -1.26
CA ILE A 79 5.08 6.54 -1.25
C ILE A 79 5.59 6.39 0.19
N PHE A 80 5.40 7.42 1.02
CA PHE A 80 5.82 7.39 2.42
C PHE A 80 4.94 6.46 3.28
N GLY A 81 3.70 6.19 2.89
CA GLY A 81 2.81 5.32 3.63
C GLY A 81 3.25 3.87 3.64
N ILE A 82 3.82 3.39 2.54
CA ILE A 82 4.40 2.03 2.48
C ILE A 82 5.68 1.97 3.34
N LEU A 83 6.48 3.03 3.35
CA LEU A 83 7.64 3.14 4.23
C LEU A 83 7.21 3.00 5.70
N ASN A 84 6.15 3.69 6.10
CA ASN A 84 5.62 3.58 7.45
C ASN A 84 5.10 2.18 7.77
N LEU A 85 4.46 1.48 6.82
CA LEU A 85 4.07 0.08 7.03
C LEU A 85 5.30 -0.79 7.28
N GLY A 86 6.38 -0.61 6.53
CA GLY A 86 7.65 -1.31 6.75
C GLY A 86 8.24 -1.03 8.14
N VAL A 87 8.29 0.24 8.54
CA VAL A 87 8.79 0.67 9.85
C VAL A 87 7.93 0.15 11.00
N GLU A 88 6.60 0.15 10.85
CA GLU A 88 5.70 -0.42 11.85
C GLU A 88 5.92 -1.93 12.01
N ARG A 89 6.19 -2.67 10.92
CA ARG A 89 6.59 -4.09 10.99
C ARG A 89 7.93 -4.29 11.70
N ILE A 90 8.89 -3.39 11.52
CA ILE A 90 10.17 -3.41 12.25
C ILE A 90 9.91 -3.30 13.76
N PHE A 91 9.08 -2.32 14.18
CA PHE A 91 8.71 -2.16 15.59
C PHE A 91 7.98 -3.39 16.14
N ALA A 92 7.03 -3.96 15.39
CA ALA A 92 6.33 -5.18 15.78
C ALA A 92 7.31 -6.35 16.00
N SER A 93 8.33 -6.48 15.16
CA SER A 93 9.38 -7.50 15.33
C SER A 93 10.33 -7.22 16.49
N PHE A 94 10.70 -5.96 16.76
CA PHE A 94 11.54 -5.64 17.92
C PHE A 94 10.80 -5.83 19.24
N LEU A 95 9.51 -5.52 19.27
CA LEU A 95 8.71 -5.45 20.49
C LEU A 95 7.81 -6.69 20.68
N LEU A 96 8.21 -7.82 20.10
CA LEU A 96 7.43 -9.06 19.99
C LEU A 96 6.69 -9.45 21.29
N ASN A 97 7.36 -9.39 22.44
CA ASN A 97 6.82 -9.87 23.72
C ASN A 97 5.55 -9.11 24.16
N ASP A 98 5.47 -7.81 23.88
CA ASP A 98 4.46 -6.91 24.47
C ASP A 98 3.67 -6.10 23.41
N TYR A 99 3.93 -6.32 22.12
CA TYR A 99 3.36 -5.50 21.05
C TYR A 99 1.84 -5.55 21.01
N GLU A 100 1.25 -6.73 21.23
CA GLU A 100 -0.21 -6.92 21.22
C GLU A 100 -0.86 -6.75 22.61
N ASN A 101 -0.08 -6.89 23.68
CA ASN A 101 -0.57 -6.78 25.05
C ASN A 101 -0.77 -5.33 25.51
N THR A 102 -0.16 -4.38 24.79
CA THR A 102 -0.25 -2.95 25.11
C THR A 102 -0.79 -2.18 23.89
N PRO A 103 -1.79 -1.31 24.05
CA PRO A 103 -2.32 -0.53 22.94
C PRO A 103 -1.30 0.53 22.50
N ARG A 104 -0.49 0.23 21.49
CA ARG A 104 0.57 1.12 20.98
C ARG A 104 0.13 1.96 19.79
N ALA A 105 -1.06 2.55 19.86
CA ALA A 105 -1.57 3.43 18.82
C ALA A 105 -0.67 4.67 18.57
N TYR A 106 0.19 5.02 19.53
CA TYR A 106 1.16 6.10 19.38
C TYR A 106 2.20 5.84 18.29
N ILE A 107 2.60 4.58 18.02
CA ILE A 107 3.57 4.24 16.97
C ILE A 107 3.02 4.62 15.59
N PRO A 108 1.86 4.09 15.14
CA PRO A 108 1.29 4.49 13.86
C PRO A 108 0.90 5.97 13.83
N ALA A 109 0.42 6.55 14.94
CA ALA A 109 0.06 7.97 14.99
C ALA A 109 1.28 8.89 14.78
N THR A 110 2.41 8.57 15.42
CA THR A 110 3.66 9.34 15.27
C THR A 110 4.20 9.21 13.85
N LEU A 111 4.17 8.00 13.27
CA LEU A 111 4.58 7.77 11.88
C LEU A 111 3.73 8.58 10.88
N LEU A 112 2.40 8.57 11.05
CA LEU A 112 1.50 9.38 10.23
C LEU A 112 1.80 10.87 10.37
N PHE A 113 1.94 11.37 11.60
CA PHE A 113 2.24 12.77 11.86
C PHE A 113 3.53 13.23 11.18
N VAL A 114 4.61 12.44 11.32
CA VAL A 114 5.90 12.71 10.66
C VAL A 114 5.74 12.71 9.14
N THR A 115 5.02 11.73 8.59
CA THR A 115 4.79 11.66 7.14
C THR A 115 4.08 12.89 6.61
N HIS A 116 2.96 13.31 7.19
CA HIS A 116 2.24 14.49 6.70
C HIS A 116 3.03 15.79 6.88
N THR A 117 3.80 15.89 7.96
CA THR A 117 4.70 17.03 8.20
C THR A 117 5.79 17.13 7.12
N VAL A 118 6.23 16.00 6.54
CA VAL A 118 7.20 15.98 5.44
C VAL A 118 6.51 16.14 4.08
N THR A 119 5.43 15.40 3.82
CA THR A 119 4.78 15.37 2.50
C THR A 119 4.05 16.66 2.18
N GLY A 120 3.45 17.34 3.16
CA GLY A 120 2.78 18.62 2.94
C GLY A 120 3.71 19.68 2.34
N PRO A 121 4.80 20.08 3.01
CA PRO A 121 5.76 21.05 2.48
C PRO A 121 6.39 20.57 1.16
N PHE A 122 6.72 19.28 1.05
CA PHE A 122 7.34 18.74 -0.14
C PHE A 122 6.42 18.85 -1.37
N SER A 123 5.14 18.52 -1.23
CA SER A 123 4.15 18.68 -2.29
C SER A 123 3.99 20.12 -2.74
N PHE A 124 4.02 21.07 -1.82
CA PHE A 124 3.95 22.49 -2.16
C PHE A 124 5.19 22.97 -2.93
N LEU A 125 6.39 22.53 -2.53
CA LEU A 125 7.63 22.87 -3.23
C LEU A 125 7.69 22.26 -4.64
N VAL A 126 7.14 21.06 -4.82
CA VAL A 126 7.03 20.40 -6.13
C VAL A 126 6.01 21.11 -7.02
N LEU A 127 4.85 21.47 -6.47
CA LEU A 127 3.81 22.22 -7.19
C LEU A 127 4.32 23.57 -7.70
N THR A 128 5.15 24.25 -6.91
CA THR A 128 5.77 25.54 -7.26
C THR A 128 7.07 25.38 -8.06
N ASN A 129 7.39 24.16 -8.52
CA ASN A 129 8.58 23.80 -9.29
C ASN A 129 9.92 24.26 -8.66
N ARG A 130 9.99 24.42 -7.33
CA ARG A 130 11.19 24.88 -6.61
C ARG A 130 12.22 23.77 -6.38
N THR A 131 11.80 22.52 -6.44
CA THR A 131 12.67 21.34 -6.23
C THR A 131 13.40 20.89 -7.50
N GLY A 132 12.80 21.12 -8.66
CA GLY A 132 13.23 20.53 -9.93
C GLY A 132 12.90 19.03 -10.03
N PHE A 133 12.97 18.50 -11.26
CA PHE A 133 12.52 17.14 -11.59
C PHE A 133 13.22 16.02 -10.80
N TYR A 134 14.55 16.10 -10.67
CA TYR A 134 15.34 15.05 -10.01
C TYR A 134 15.00 14.90 -8.53
N VAL A 135 14.87 16.02 -7.81
CA VAL A 135 14.52 16.02 -6.38
C VAL A 135 13.07 15.57 -6.21
N ALA A 136 12.14 16.05 -7.06
CA ALA A 136 10.74 15.64 -7.06
C ALA A 136 10.55 14.12 -7.28
N THR A 137 11.41 13.51 -8.09
CA THR A 137 11.39 12.06 -8.39
C THR A 137 12.15 11.22 -7.35
N SER A 138 12.98 11.85 -6.52
CA SER A 138 13.83 11.15 -5.54
C SER A 138 13.08 10.21 -4.57
N PRO A 139 11.84 10.50 -4.12
CA PRO A 139 11.07 9.57 -3.29
C PRO A 139 10.75 8.24 -3.98
N CYS A 140 10.66 8.19 -5.32
CA CYS A 140 10.48 6.92 -6.04
C CYS A 140 11.64 5.95 -5.75
N PHE A 141 12.86 6.45 -5.44
CA PHE A 141 14.03 5.61 -5.13
C PHE A 141 14.11 5.19 -3.65
N LEU A 142 13.46 5.91 -2.73
CA LEU A 142 13.37 5.50 -1.32
C LEU A 142 12.64 4.15 -1.15
N ASN A 143 11.81 3.79 -2.13
CA ASN A 143 11.20 2.47 -2.26
C ASN A 143 12.21 1.31 -2.34
N SER A 144 13.43 1.55 -2.87
CA SER A 144 14.48 0.52 -2.89
C SER A 144 14.98 0.21 -1.47
N ILE A 145 15.08 1.23 -0.61
CA ILE A 145 15.44 1.07 0.81
C ILE A 145 14.35 0.28 1.54
N LEU A 146 13.08 0.56 1.25
CA LEU A 146 11.95 -0.18 1.80
C LEU A 146 12.02 -1.68 1.48
N THR A 147 12.31 -2.02 0.23
CA THR A 147 12.43 -3.42 -0.20
C THR A 147 13.53 -4.13 0.58
N PHE A 148 14.66 -3.47 0.79
CA PHE A 148 15.74 -3.99 1.61
C PHE A 148 15.34 -4.18 3.08
N MET A 149 14.71 -3.17 3.70
CA MET A 149 14.22 -3.26 5.07
C MET A 149 13.24 -4.42 5.24
N PHE A 150 12.31 -4.59 4.29
CA PHE A 150 11.36 -5.69 4.31
C PHE A 150 12.05 -7.06 4.28
N VAL A 151 13.06 -7.24 3.42
CA VAL A 151 13.83 -8.49 3.34
C VAL A 151 14.55 -8.78 4.66
N VAL A 152 15.15 -7.77 5.29
CA VAL A 152 15.80 -7.91 6.59
C VAL A 152 14.80 -8.36 7.66
N VAL A 153 13.66 -7.67 7.77
CA VAL A 153 12.60 -8.04 8.72
C VAL A 153 12.11 -9.45 8.48
N TRP A 154 11.85 -9.82 7.23
CA TRP A 154 11.44 -11.17 6.86
C TRP A 154 12.45 -12.22 7.33
N LYS A 155 13.74 -12.02 7.04
CA LYS A 155 14.82 -12.93 7.43
C LYS A 155 14.93 -13.06 8.95
N VAL A 156 14.81 -11.95 9.69
CA VAL A 156 14.87 -11.96 11.17
C VAL A 156 13.69 -12.74 11.76
N ASN A 157 12.46 -12.52 11.29
CA ASN A 157 11.29 -13.24 11.82
C ASN A 157 11.32 -14.73 11.46
N GLU A 158 11.78 -15.07 10.26
CA GLU A 158 11.92 -16.47 9.84
C GLU A 158 13.01 -17.20 10.65
N ALA A 159 14.15 -16.56 10.89
CA ALA A 159 15.20 -17.12 11.75
C ALA A 159 14.71 -17.32 13.20
N ARG A 160 13.88 -16.40 13.72
CA ARG A 160 13.26 -16.54 15.04
C ARG A 160 12.25 -17.68 15.07
N ARG A 161 11.43 -17.85 14.03
CA ARG A 161 10.51 -18.99 13.89
C ARG A 161 11.25 -20.31 13.95
N GLN A 162 12.33 -20.45 13.19
CA GLN A 162 13.15 -21.66 13.18
C GLN A 162 13.78 -21.96 14.55
N LYS A 163 14.25 -20.94 15.28
CA LYS A 163 14.77 -21.11 16.65
C LYS A 163 13.69 -21.56 17.64
N LEU A 164 12.46 -21.11 17.45
CA LEU A 164 11.33 -21.46 18.30
C LEU A 164 10.78 -22.87 18.00
N GLU A 165 10.72 -23.26 16.73
CA GLU A 165 10.27 -24.61 16.30
C GLU A 165 11.29 -25.71 16.65
N HIS A 166 12.58 -25.36 16.73
CA HIS A 166 13.67 -26.29 17.07
C HIS A 166 14.27 -26.04 18.46
N ALA A 167 13.52 -25.42 19.36
CA ALA A 167 13.97 -25.18 20.72
C ALA A 167 14.22 -26.53 21.44
N GLY A 168 15.46 -26.76 21.88
CA GLY A 168 15.83 -27.95 22.63
C GLY A 168 15.15 -28.03 24.00
N PRO A 169 15.14 -29.22 24.65
CA PRO A 169 14.62 -29.37 26.01
C PRO A 169 15.38 -28.45 26.98
N GLY A 170 14.65 -27.58 27.69
CA GLY A 170 15.20 -26.57 28.62
C GLY A 170 15.15 -25.12 28.12
N SER A 171 14.45 -24.85 27.03
CA SER A 171 14.31 -23.49 26.50
C SER A 171 13.12 -22.75 27.13
N ASP A 172 13.36 -21.56 27.69
CA ASP A 172 12.36 -20.67 28.35
C ASP A 172 11.32 -20.04 27.40
N TYR A 173 11.08 -20.63 26.23
CA TYR A 173 10.15 -20.05 25.26
C TYR A 173 8.71 -20.32 25.64
N THR A 174 7.92 -19.26 25.70
CA THR A 174 6.48 -19.37 25.98
C THR A 174 5.71 -19.69 24.70
N LEU A 175 4.65 -20.48 24.83
CA LEU A 175 3.74 -20.79 23.71
C LEU A 175 3.19 -19.51 23.06
N ALA A 176 2.95 -18.47 23.87
CA ALA A 176 2.53 -17.15 23.42
C ALA A 176 3.52 -16.53 22.41
N GLN A 177 4.83 -16.62 22.65
CA GLN A 177 5.85 -16.11 21.72
C GLN A 177 5.81 -16.83 20.38
N GLN A 178 5.56 -18.14 20.36
CA GLN A 178 5.44 -18.90 19.11
C GLN A 178 4.22 -18.46 18.27
N PHE A 179 3.07 -18.26 18.92
CA PHE A 179 1.88 -17.74 18.27
C PHE A 179 2.10 -16.32 17.73
N GLN A 180 2.71 -15.44 18.51
CA GLN A 180 3.03 -14.07 18.08
C GLN A 180 3.97 -14.03 16.87
N VAL A 181 4.99 -14.89 16.82
CA VAL A 181 5.88 -14.96 15.64
C VAL A 181 5.16 -15.50 14.42
N LYS A 182 4.31 -16.52 14.56
CA LYS A 182 3.49 -17.05 13.45
C LYS A 182 2.55 -15.99 12.89
N GLU A 183 1.87 -15.24 13.75
CA GLU A 183 0.95 -14.18 13.35
C GLU A 183 1.69 -13.02 12.70
N ASN A 184 2.83 -12.59 13.25
CA ASN A 184 3.66 -11.56 12.62
C ASN A 184 4.17 -12.00 11.24
N LEU A 185 4.51 -13.28 11.05
CA LEU A 185 4.90 -13.81 9.74
C LEU A 185 3.73 -13.90 8.75
N ARG A 186 2.49 -14.16 9.22
CA ARG A 186 1.26 -14.04 8.40
C ARG A 186 1.07 -12.60 7.95
N ALA A 187 1.15 -11.64 8.87
CA ALA A 187 1.02 -10.22 8.58
C ALA A 187 2.12 -9.70 7.64
N LEU A 188 3.37 -10.16 7.80
CA LEU A 188 4.47 -9.86 6.88
C LEU A 188 4.21 -10.40 5.48
N ARG A 189 3.56 -11.55 5.35
CA ARG A 189 3.22 -12.15 4.05
C ARG A 189 2.21 -11.30 3.29
N LEU A 190 1.20 -10.79 3.99
CA LEU A 190 0.25 -9.82 3.46
C LEU A 190 0.95 -8.52 3.09
N ALA A 191 1.77 -7.97 3.99
CA ALA A 191 2.54 -6.76 3.77
C ALA A 191 3.48 -6.87 2.56
N ARG A 192 4.08 -8.05 2.31
CA ARG A 192 4.90 -8.33 1.12
C ARG A 192 4.11 -8.15 -0.16
N ASN A 193 2.93 -8.77 -0.24
CA ASN A 193 2.11 -8.74 -1.44
C ASN A 193 1.64 -7.31 -1.73
N LEU A 194 1.26 -6.56 -0.69
CA LEU A 194 0.94 -5.14 -0.79
C LEU A 194 2.15 -4.32 -1.26
N LEU A 195 3.31 -4.53 -0.65
CA LEU A 195 4.54 -3.83 -1.00
C LEU A 195 4.89 -4.05 -2.47
N ILE A 196 4.85 -5.28 -2.98
CA ILE A 196 5.12 -5.57 -4.41
C ILE A 196 4.14 -4.82 -5.30
N VAL A 197 2.84 -4.88 -4.99
CA VAL A 197 1.80 -4.24 -5.80
C VAL A 197 2.00 -2.74 -5.86
N VAL A 198 2.22 -2.09 -4.72
CA VAL A 198 2.40 -0.63 -4.69
C VAL A 198 3.72 -0.22 -5.32
N LEU A 199 4.80 -0.99 -5.15
CA LEU A 199 6.07 -0.76 -5.85
C LEU A 199 5.89 -0.80 -7.37
N CYS A 200 5.19 -1.82 -7.88
CA CYS A 200 4.87 -1.91 -9.31
C CYS A 200 4.02 -0.70 -9.74
N ALA A 201 2.94 -0.40 -9.01
CA ALA A 201 2.02 0.70 -9.31
C ALA A 201 2.69 2.09 -9.28
N MET A 202 3.76 2.29 -8.49
CA MET A 202 4.54 3.53 -8.46
C MET A 202 5.68 3.55 -9.47
N SER A 203 6.34 2.41 -9.72
CA SER A 203 7.43 2.32 -10.68
C SER A 203 7.00 2.58 -12.12
N VAL A 204 5.80 2.13 -12.50
CA VAL A 204 5.22 2.34 -13.83
C VAL A 204 5.06 3.84 -14.16
N PRO A 205 4.35 4.66 -13.35
CA PRO A 205 4.24 6.08 -13.63
C PRO A 205 5.58 6.82 -13.54
N CYS A 206 6.48 6.48 -12.60
CA CYS A 206 7.81 7.11 -12.56
C CYS A 206 8.62 6.80 -13.85
N ALA A 207 8.57 5.57 -14.38
CA ALA A 207 9.26 5.21 -15.62
C ALA A 207 8.65 5.90 -16.86
N LEU A 208 7.31 5.96 -16.93
CA LEU A 208 6.60 6.67 -18.00
C LEU A 208 6.91 8.18 -17.98
N LEU A 209 6.98 8.80 -16.80
CA LEU A 209 7.36 10.21 -16.64
C LEU A 209 8.79 10.46 -17.14
N ILE A 210 9.75 9.59 -16.79
CA ILE A 210 11.13 9.70 -17.28
C ILE A 210 11.18 9.59 -18.82
N MET A 211 10.43 8.66 -19.41
CA MET A 211 10.34 8.54 -20.87
C MET A 211 9.75 9.79 -21.54
N LEU A 212 8.76 10.43 -20.90
CA LEU A 212 8.16 11.68 -21.38
C LEU A 212 9.18 12.82 -21.36
N VAL A 213 9.94 12.96 -20.27
CA VAL A 213 10.94 14.01 -20.09
C VAL A 213 12.14 13.85 -21.04
N ILE A 214 12.60 12.62 -21.28
CA ILE A 214 13.68 12.34 -22.25
C ILE A 214 13.21 12.49 -23.71
N GLY A 215 11.90 12.59 -23.94
CA GLY A 215 11.32 12.75 -25.28
C GLY A 215 11.32 11.47 -26.12
N LEU A 216 11.56 10.30 -25.51
CA LEU A 216 11.70 9.01 -26.20
C LEU A 216 10.41 8.60 -26.97
N ALA A 217 9.26 9.10 -26.55
CA ALA A 217 7.95 8.82 -27.15
C ALA A 217 7.08 10.08 -27.27
N SER A 218 7.66 11.14 -27.84
CA SER A 218 7.00 12.46 -27.97
C SER A 218 5.66 12.40 -28.74
N SER A 219 5.52 11.50 -29.72
CA SER A 219 4.28 11.30 -30.49
C SER A 219 3.12 10.73 -29.67
N PHE A 220 3.40 10.09 -28.53
CA PHE A 220 2.40 9.49 -27.65
C PHE A 220 2.25 10.23 -26.31
N LYS A 221 2.72 11.49 -26.22
CA LYS A 221 2.72 12.29 -24.98
C LYS A 221 1.37 12.28 -24.26
N VAL A 222 0.28 12.56 -24.98
CA VAL A 222 -1.08 12.61 -24.39
C VAL A 222 -1.51 11.25 -23.86
N PHE A 223 -1.26 10.18 -24.63
CA PHE A 223 -1.58 8.82 -24.21
C PHE A 223 -0.77 8.38 -22.99
N ILE A 224 0.54 8.63 -22.99
CA ILE A 224 1.43 8.31 -21.86
C ILE A 224 0.99 9.07 -20.60
N ALA A 225 0.64 10.35 -20.75
CA ALA A 225 0.15 11.16 -19.63
C ALA A 225 -1.17 10.62 -19.05
N GLN A 226 -2.10 10.16 -19.90
CA GLN A 226 -3.33 9.50 -19.45
C GLN A 226 -3.05 8.17 -18.73
N VAL A 227 -2.08 7.37 -19.19
CA VAL A 227 -1.68 6.13 -18.50
C VAL A 227 -1.08 6.45 -17.13
N ILE A 228 -0.24 7.49 -17.02
CA ILE A 228 0.32 7.95 -15.75
C ILE A 228 -0.80 8.37 -14.78
N GLU A 229 -1.72 9.22 -15.23
CA GLU A 229 -2.87 9.67 -14.43
C GLU A 229 -3.69 8.48 -13.92
N ASN A 230 -4.11 7.60 -14.83
CA ASN A 230 -4.91 6.43 -14.46
C ASN A 230 -4.17 5.50 -13.50
N SER A 231 -2.86 5.31 -13.68
CA SER A 231 -2.04 4.49 -12.77
C SER A 231 -2.01 5.06 -11.34
N ILE A 232 -2.00 6.39 -11.20
CA ILE A 232 -2.00 7.05 -9.88
C ILE A 232 -3.38 6.96 -9.21
N TYR A 233 -4.46 7.22 -9.96
CA TYR A 233 -5.82 7.28 -9.41
C TYR A 233 -6.47 5.92 -9.20
N LEU A 234 -6.13 4.89 -10.01
CA LEU A 234 -6.69 3.54 -9.88
C LEU A 234 -5.92 2.65 -8.90
N ASN A 235 -4.76 3.08 -8.42
CA ASN A 235 -3.91 2.31 -7.49
C ASN A 235 -4.68 1.76 -6.27
N PRO A 236 -5.57 2.50 -5.60
CA PRO A 236 -6.31 1.99 -4.43
C PRO A 236 -7.24 0.82 -4.75
N ILE A 237 -7.77 0.71 -5.96
CA ILE A 237 -8.57 -0.45 -6.38
C ILE A 237 -7.73 -1.72 -6.35
N ILE A 238 -6.48 -1.62 -6.82
CA ILE A 238 -5.52 -2.73 -6.82
C ILE A 238 -5.12 -3.08 -5.37
N ILE A 239 -4.85 -2.08 -4.54
CA ILE A 239 -4.50 -2.27 -3.11
C ILE A 239 -5.66 -2.94 -2.35
N CYS A 240 -6.88 -2.44 -2.50
CA CYS A 240 -8.08 -3.02 -1.87
C CYS A 240 -8.29 -4.47 -2.32
N SER A 241 -8.09 -4.76 -3.60
CA SER A 241 -8.18 -6.13 -4.11
C SER A 241 -7.17 -7.04 -3.42
N VAL A 242 -5.92 -6.61 -3.28
CA VAL A 242 -4.86 -7.40 -2.63
C VAL A 242 -5.13 -7.59 -1.14
N LEU A 243 -5.68 -6.59 -0.46
CA LEU A 243 -6.11 -6.70 0.93
C LEU A 243 -7.24 -7.73 1.08
N MET A 244 -8.27 -7.65 0.24
CA MET A 244 -9.43 -8.54 0.29
C MET A 244 -9.09 -9.98 -0.06
N PHE A 245 -8.22 -10.21 -1.04
CA PHE A 245 -7.80 -11.56 -1.43
C PHE A 245 -6.59 -12.09 -0.66
N GLY A 246 -5.92 -11.24 0.12
CA GLY A 246 -4.69 -11.57 0.84
C GLY A 246 -4.91 -12.37 2.12
N ASP A 247 -6.11 -12.33 2.68
CA ASP A 247 -6.50 -13.10 3.85
C ASP A 247 -7.72 -13.98 3.53
N ALA A 248 -7.69 -15.24 3.96
CA ALA A 248 -8.75 -16.21 3.69
C ALA A 248 -10.07 -15.81 4.34
N ASP A 249 -10.01 -15.18 5.52
CA ASP A 249 -11.20 -14.76 6.28
C ASP A 249 -11.90 -13.61 5.55
N TRP A 250 -11.11 -12.59 5.16
CA TRP A 250 -11.59 -11.43 4.40
C TRP A 250 -12.08 -11.79 2.99
N ARG A 251 -11.40 -12.72 2.33
CA ARG A 251 -11.80 -13.23 1.00
C ARG A 251 -13.15 -13.92 1.06
N GLY A 252 -13.38 -14.77 2.06
CA GLY A 252 -14.63 -15.49 2.23
C GLY A 252 -15.81 -14.54 2.43
N GLU A 253 -15.61 -13.54 3.28
CA GLU A 253 -16.61 -12.52 3.57
C GLU A 253 -16.87 -11.62 2.36
N TYR A 254 -15.83 -11.13 1.67
CA TYR A 254 -15.99 -10.33 0.45
C TYR A 254 -16.73 -11.07 -0.67
N LEU A 255 -16.38 -12.34 -0.92
CA LEU A 255 -17.08 -13.16 -1.92
C LEU A 255 -18.54 -13.44 -1.54
N SER A 256 -18.88 -13.38 -0.25
CA SER A 256 -20.26 -13.53 0.23
C SER A 256 -21.13 -12.32 -0.10
N PHE A 257 -20.53 -11.12 -0.23
CA PHE A 257 -21.20 -9.87 -0.58
C PHE A 257 -21.45 -9.70 -2.09
N ILE A 258 -20.77 -10.45 -2.96
CA ILE A 258 -20.98 -10.35 -4.42
C ILE A 258 -22.24 -11.15 -4.82
N PRO A 259 -23.33 -10.50 -5.25
CA PRO A 259 -24.54 -11.19 -5.69
C PRO A 259 -24.23 -11.97 -6.97
N GLY A 260 -24.36 -13.31 -6.93
CA GLY A 260 -24.17 -14.19 -8.10
C GLY A 260 -23.01 -15.20 -7.99
N LEU A 261 -22.00 -14.95 -7.16
CA LEU A 261 -20.85 -15.86 -7.00
C LEU A 261 -21.17 -17.12 -6.16
N LYS A 262 -22.23 -17.07 -5.36
CA LYS A 262 -22.80 -18.27 -4.69
C LYS A 262 -23.24 -19.35 -5.68
N ARG A 263 -23.58 -19.00 -6.92
CA ARG A 263 -23.88 -19.97 -7.98
C ARG A 263 -22.62 -20.59 -8.61
N LEU A 264 -21.54 -19.83 -8.76
CA LEU A 264 -20.29 -20.33 -9.36
C LEU A 264 -19.47 -21.23 -8.42
N ASN A 265 -19.50 -20.99 -7.10
CA ASN A 265 -18.78 -21.83 -6.14
C ASN A 265 -19.31 -23.27 -6.06
N ASN A 266 -20.55 -23.54 -6.50
CA ASN A 266 -21.05 -24.91 -6.64
C ASN A 266 -20.61 -25.60 -7.94
N THR A 267 -20.03 -24.86 -8.90
CA THR A 267 -19.68 -25.39 -10.23
C THR A 267 -18.17 -25.41 -10.46
N VAL A 268 -17.42 -24.51 -9.82
CA VAL A 268 -15.96 -24.48 -9.92
C VAL A 268 -15.37 -25.09 -8.66
N HIS A 269 -15.06 -26.39 -8.72
CA HIS A 269 -14.05 -26.98 -7.85
C HIS A 269 -12.71 -26.28 -8.14
N VAL A 270 -12.49 -25.11 -7.53
CA VAL A 270 -11.18 -24.46 -7.51
C VAL A 270 -10.20 -25.49 -6.97
N PHE A 271 -9.18 -25.79 -7.77
CA PHE A 271 -8.16 -26.79 -7.50
C PHE A 271 -7.41 -26.40 -6.22
N VAL A 272 -7.96 -26.79 -5.07
CA VAL A 272 -7.26 -26.78 -3.79
C VAL A 272 -6.17 -27.83 -3.95
N VAL A 273 -4.94 -27.39 -4.22
CA VAL A 273 -3.76 -28.25 -4.11
C VAL A 273 -3.67 -28.66 -2.64
N ARG A 274 -4.26 -29.81 -2.31
CA ARG A 274 -4.05 -30.47 -1.02
C ARG A 274 -2.55 -30.75 -0.89
N PRO A 275 -1.90 -30.39 0.23
CA PRO A 275 -0.63 -30.98 0.59
C PRO A 275 -0.76 -32.51 0.55
N ARG A 276 0.23 -33.16 -0.05
CA ARG A 276 0.30 -34.62 -0.17
C ARG A 276 0.07 -35.27 1.20
N PRO A 277 -0.91 -36.18 1.36
CA PRO A 277 -1.22 -36.74 2.66
C PRO A 277 -0.08 -37.67 3.09
N SER A 278 0.61 -37.32 4.19
CA SER A 278 1.31 -38.32 4.98
C SER A 278 0.26 -39.22 5.61
N SER A 279 0.30 -40.49 5.26
CA SER A 279 -0.62 -41.53 5.71
C SER A 279 -0.63 -41.68 7.23
N ARG A 280 -1.66 -41.17 7.91
CA ARG A 280 -2.57 -41.92 8.81
C ARG A 280 -3.50 -40.97 9.58
N ALA A 281 -4.70 -41.49 9.80
CA ALA A 281 -5.80 -40.96 10.61
C ALA A 281 -6.60 -39.81 10.01
N ALA A 282 -7.87 -40.14 9.75
CA ALA A 282 -8.86 -39.32 9.12
C ALA A 282 -9.65 -38.48 10.14
N GLN A 283 -10.35 -37.48 9.59
CA GLN A 283 -11.52 -36.81 10.16
C GLN A 283 -11.28 -35.83 11.32
N THR A 284 -11.12 -34.56 10.96
CA THR A 284 -12.05 -33.48 11.32
C THR A 284 -11.63 -32.22 10.58
N GLY A 285 -12.49 -31.74 9.68
CA GLY A 285 -12.28 -30.55 8.89
C GLY A 285 -12.99 -29.35 9.51
N ALA A 286 -12.22 -28.33 9.87
CA ALA A 286 -12.57 -26.89 9.81
C ALA A 286 -11.35 -26.09 10.31
N SER A 287 -10.97 -25.03 9.59
CA SER A 287 -10.02 -23.97 10.02
C SER A 287 -8.69 -24.42 10.64
N SER A 288 -7.65 -24.64 9.82
CA SER A 288 -6.33 -25.07 10.32
C SER A 288 -5.61 -24.04 11.21
N ALA A 289 -6.03 -22.77 11.22
CA ALA A 289 -5.49 -21.77 12.15
C ALA A 289 -6.18 -21.80 13.53
N ASN A 290 -7.51 -22.02 13.57
CA ASN A 290 -8.26 -22.14 14.84
C ASN A 290 -8.07 -23.52 15.50
N ASN A 291 -7.77 -24.56 14.72
CA ASN A 291 -7.56 -25.90 15.26
C ASN A 291 -6.17 -26.12 15.84
N GLU A 292 -5.12 -25.38 15.45
CA GLU A 292 -3.79 -25.58 16.06
C GLU A 292 -3.79 -25.23 17.56
N GLY A 293 -4.43 -24.12 17.95
CA GLY A 293 -4.60 -23.76 19.35
C GLY A 293 -5.43 -24.78 20.12
N LEU A 294 -6.55 -25.22 19.54
CA LEU A 294 -7.44 -26.23 20.12
C LEU A 294 -6.75 -27.59 20.30
N VAL A 295 -5.99 -28.04 19.31
CA VAL A 295 -5.18 -29.27 19.37
C VAL A 295 -4.09 -29.14 20.44
N TYR A 296 -3.47 -27.97 20.57
CA TYR A 296 -2.47 -27.72 21.62
C TYR A 296 -3.10 -27.68 23.02
N PHE A 297 -4.25 -27.03 23.19
CA PHE A 297 -4.99 -27.01 24.46
C PHE A 297 -5.56 -28.39 24.82
N GLU A 298 -5.99 -29.19 23.83
CA GLU A 298 -6.36 -30.59 24.04
C GLU A 298 -5.16 -31.44 24.44
N GLN A 299 -3.99 -31.24 23.81
CA GLN A 299 -2.75 -31.90 24.21
C GLN A 299 -2.32 -31.50 25.62
N LEU A 300 -2.47 -30.21 25.97
CA LEU A 300 -2.18 -29.71 27.31
C LEU A 300 -3.13 -30.34 28.35
N LYS A 301 -4.43 -30.37 28.05
CA LYS A 301 -5.45 -31.00 28.89
C LYS A 301 -5.19 -32.49 29.09
N ARG A 302 -4.83 -33.21 28.02
CA ARG A 302 -4.42 -34.63 28.09
C ARG A 302 -3.14 -34.84 28.88
N SER A 303 -2.19 -33.90 28.85
CA SER A 303 -0.95 -33.98 29.64
C SER A 303 -1.14 -33.68 31.13
N TRP A 304 -2.24 -33.01 31.49
CA TRP A 304 -2.59 -32.67 32.88
C TRP A 304 -3.55 -33.68 33.52
N GLY A 305 -3.95 -34.73 32.80
CA GLY A 305 -4.65 -35.88 33.37
C GLY A 305 -6.12 -35.66 33.70
N GLU A 306 -6.85 -34.86 32.92
CA GLU A 306 -8.32 -34.90 32.86
C GLU A 306 -8.83 -35.61 31.60
#